data_AF-A0AAD5M563-F1
#
_entry.id   AF-A0AAD5M563-F1
#
_cell.length_a   1.000
_cell.length_b   1.000
_cell.length_c   1.000
_cell.angle_alpha   90.00
_cell.angle_beta   90.00
_cell.angle_gamma   90.00
#
_symmetry.space_group_name_H-M   'P 1'
#
loop_
_entity.id
_entity.type
_entity.pdbx_description
1 polymer ?
#
loop_
_entity_poly.entity_id
_entity_poly.type
_entity_poly.pdbx_seq_one_letter_code
_entity_poly.pdbx_strand_id
1 'polypeptide(L)'
;MHSLKSLEDVVMAEHVQLVIVDSIAALHVKTQNLTFGQWEQHLLGITRQLKYIGDTHRVFLLATNRASTIDSENSVVQPFDITERGVEPIEEDSYGIADTLEDDFEIHDEVLRELDLSGLPTVSPSLTLRSTQQSSQEEDEEYTLATSVERAEPVMAQLAESDDIVCDSASESED
;
A
#
# COMPACT_ATOMS: atom_id res chain seq x y z
N MET A 1 -21.57 -5.79 3.20
CA MET A 1 -20.75 -4.56 3.34
C MET A 1 -21.49 -3.39 4.01
N HIS A 2 -22.47 -3.62 4.90
CA HIS A 2 -23.22 -2.52 5.55
C HIS A 2 -22.48 -1.85 6.72
N SER A 3 -21.39 -2.45 7.21
CA SER A 3 -20.73 -2.02 8.46
C SER A 3 -19.95 -0.70 8.36
N LEU A 4 -19.38 -0.36 7.20
CA LEU A 4 -18.50 0.81 7.08
C LEU A 4 -19.23 2.10 6.73
N LYS A 5 -20.41 2.02 6.10
CA LYS A 5 -21.28 3.20 5.90
C LYS A 5 -21.71 3.81 7.23
N SER A 6 -22.08 2.96 8.19
CA SER A 6 -22.42 3.41 9.54
C SER A 6 -21.24 4.09 10.25
N LEU A 7 -19.99 3.70 9.94
CA LEU A 7 -18.81 4.35 10.52
C LEU A 7 -18.65 5.76 9.96
N GLU A 8 -18.81 5.93 8.64
CA GLU A 8 -18.75 7.24 7.99
C GLU A 8 -19.82 8.20 8.53
N ASP A 9 -21.06 7.71 8.70
CA ASP A 9 -22.15 8.49 9.28
C ASP A 9 -21.80 8.99 10.70
N VAL A 10 -21.20 8.12 11.52
CA VAL A 10 -20.77 8.47 12.89
C VAL A 10 -19.61 9.47 12.87
N VAL A 11 -18.63 9.27 12.01
CA VAL A 11 -17.49 10.19 11.86
C VAL A 11 -17.97 11.59 11.53
N MET A 12 -18.95 11.70 10.63
CA MET A 12 -19.55 12.97 10.21
C MET A 12 -20.43 13.61 11.28
N ALA A 13 -21.30 12.82 11.91
CA ALA A 13 -22.23 13.34 12.93
C ALA A 13 -21.47 13.85 14.16
N GLU A 14 -20.50 13.08 14.65
CA GLU A 14 -19.83 13.32 15.93
C GLU A 14 -18.49 14.06 15.78
N HIS A 15 -18.11 14.45 14.55
CA HIS A 15 -16.85 15.18 14.26
C HIS A 15 -15.62 14.44 14.81
N VAL A 16 -15.59 13.12 14.61
CA VAL A 16 -14.54 12.25 15.13
C VAL A 16 -13.21 12.57 14.46
N GLN A 17 -12.14 12.75 15.25
CA GLN A 17 -10.79 13.03 14.74
C GLN A 17 -9.87 11.80 14.71
N LEU A 18 -10.22 10.76 15.46
CA LEU A 18 -9.43 9.53 15.58
C LEU A 18 -10.35 8.31 15.56
N VAL A 19 -10.06 7.36 14.67
CA VAL A 19 -10.71 6.07 14.60
C VAL A 19 -9.68 4.99 14.89
N ILE A 20 -9.98 4.14 15.89
CA ILE A 20 -9.14 3.02 16.28
C ILE A 20 -9.85 1.72 15.90
N VAL A 21 -9.18 0.87 15.13
CA VAL A 21 -9.66 -0.44 14.71
C VAL A 21 -8.78 -1.51 15.38
N ASP A 22 -9.29 -2.13 16.44
CA ASP A 22 -8.60 -3.18 17.19
C ASP A 22 -9.43 -4.48 17.25
N SER A 23 -9.09 -5.57 16.54
CA SER A 23 -8.05 -5.71 15.50
C SER A 23 -8.67 -5.72 14.10
N ILE A 24 -7.92 -5.26 13.10
CA ILE A 24 -8.41 -5.23 11.71
C ILE A 24 -8.73 -6.63 11.19
N ALA A 25 -8.00 -7.65 11.64
CA ALA A 25 -8.29 -9.05 11.34
C ALA A 25 -9.60 -9.54 12.01
N ALA A 26 -10.00 -8.96 13.15
CA ALA A 26 -11.23 -9.33 13.84
C ALA A 26 -12.49 -8.96 13.03
N LEU A 27 -12.38 -7.98 12.13
CA LEU A 27 -13.47 -7.61 11.20
C LEU A 27 -13.89 -8.79 10.29
N HIS A 28 -13.08 -9.85 10.22
CA HIS A 28 -13.33 -11.03 9.42
C HIS A 28 -13.82 -12.27 10.22
N VAL A 29 -13.96 -12.21 11.55
CA VAL A 29 -14.23 -13.43 12.37
C VAL A 29 -15.55 -14.15 12.03
N LYS A 30 -16.46 -13.54 11.24
CA LYS A 30 -17.74 -14.14 10.85
C LYS A 30 -17.79 -14.86 9.50
N THR A 31 -16.74 -14.84 8.69
CA THR A 31 -16.74 -15.49 7.36
C THR A 31 -15.93 -16.78 7.38
N GLN A 32 -16.55 -17.86 7.87
CA GLN A 32 -15.87 -19.14 8.15
C GLN A 32 -15.42 -19.96 6.91
N ASN A 33 -15.60 -19.47 5.68
CA ASN A 33 -15.34 -20.28 4.47
C ASN A 33 -14.56 -19.56 3.36
N LEU A 34 -13.81 -18.50 3.69
CA LEU A 34 -13.01 -17.79 2.68
C LEU A 34 -11.63 -18.42 2.55
N THR A 35 -11.17 -18.55 1.31
CA THR A 35 -9.77 -18.91 1.02
C THR A 35 -8.85 -17.77 1.46
N PHE A 36 -7.57 -18.06 1.66
CA PHE A 36 -6.59 -17.03 2.03
C PHE A 36 -6.58 -15.83 1.06
N GLY A 37 -6.63 -16.09 -0.25
CA GLY A 37 -6.67 -15.01 -1.25
C GLY A 37 -7.96 -14.17 -1.18
N GLN A 38 -9.11 -14.80 -0.89
CA GLN A 38 -10.36 -14.06 -0.68
C GLN A 38 -10.32 -13.21 0.59
N TRP A 39 -9.72 -13.75 1.66
CA TRP A 39 -9.49 -13.02 2.91
C TRP A 39 -8.62 -11.78 2.67
N GLU A 40 -7.53 -11.92 1.93
CA GLU A 40 -6.61 -10.82 1.60
C GLU A 40 -7.31 -9.74 0.76
N GLN A 41 -8.02 -10.12 -0.29
CA GLN A 41 -8.80 -9.20 -1.12
C GLN A 41 -9.86 -8.45 -0.31
N HIS A 42 -10.54 -9.13 0.62
CA HIS A 42 -11.53 -8.52 1.49
C HIS A 42 -10.86 -7.51 2.45
N LEU A 43 -9.78 -7.91 3.13
CA LEU A 43 -9.06 -7.05 4.06
C LEU A 43 -8.50 -5.81 3.35
N LEU A 44 -7.99 -5.97 2.12
CA LEU A 44 -7.56 -4.87 1.27
C LEU A 44 -8.72 -3.93 0.94
N GLY A 45 -9.89 -4.47 0.62
CA GLY A 45 -11.12 -3.69 0.40
C GLY A 45 -11.52 -2.86 1.62
N ILE A 46 -11.51 -3.46 2.82
CA ILE A 46 -11.78 -2.76 4.08
C ILE A 46 -10.75 -1.65 4.32
N THR A 47 -9.47 -1.96 4.15
CA THR A 47 -8.37 -1.01 4.36
C THR A 47 -8.46 0.18 3.42
N ARG A 48 -8.80 -0.04 2.14
CA ARG A 48 -9.04 1.03 1.17
C ARG A 48 -10.21 1.93 1.58
N GLN A 49 -11.30 1.34 2.07
CA GLN A 49 -12.45 2.12 2.53
C GLN A 49 -12.13 2.94 3.78
N LEU A 50 -11.43 2.35 4.75
CA LEU A 50 -10.96 3.08 5.93
C LEU A 50 -10.08 4.26 5.49
N LYS A 51 -9.08 4.01 4.65
CA LYS A 51 -8.22 5.08 4.09
C LYS A 51 -9.04 6.18 3.43
N TYR A 52 -10.03 5.83 2.60
CA TYR A 52 -10.90 6.80 1.95
C TYR A 52 -11.65 7.69 2.96
N ILE A 53 -12.19 7.10 4.04
CA ILE A 53 -12.86 7.84 5.13
C ILE A 53 -11.85 8.78 5.81
N GLY A 54 -10.66 8.30 6.13
CA GLY A 54 -9.60 9.10 6.76
C GLY A 54 -9.16 10.29 5.91
N ASP A 55 -8.96 10.07 4.61
CA ASP A 55 -8.54 11.11 3.68
C ASP A 55 -9.64 12.15 3.44
N THR A 56 -10.89 11.69 3.25
CA THR A 56 -12.04 12.57 2.95
C THR A 56 -12.37 13.46 4.15
N HIS A 57 -12.40 12.88 5.34
CA HIS A 57 -12.87 13.54 6.56
C HIS A 57 -11.73 14.06 7.44
N ARG A 58 -10.48 13.94 6.99
CA ARG A 58 -9.25 14.32 7.73
C ARG A 58 -9.16 13.71 9.12
N VAL A 59 -9.46 12.41 9.19
CA VAL A 59 -9.48 11.63 10.44
C VAL A 59 -8.25 10.75 10.51
N PHE A 60 -7.62 10.70 11.68
CA PHE A 60 -6.51 9.78 11.92
C PHE A 60 -7.04 8.36 12.09
N LEU A 61 -6.40 7.41 11.44
CA LEU A 61 -6.73 6.00 11.52
C LEU A 61 -5.59 5.24 12.16
N LEU A 62 -5.91 4.51 13.24
CA LEU A 62 -5.02 3.56 13.88
C LEU A 62 -5.64 2.18 13.76
N ALA A 63 -5.00 1.29 13.01
CA ALA A 63 -5.42 -0.10 12.91
C ALA A 63 -4.37 -1.00 13.53
N THR A 64 -4.79 -1.90 14.43
CA THR A 64 -3.91 -2.92 15.01
C THR A 64 -4.19 -4.26 14.34
N ASN A 65 -3.17 -5.12 14.31
CA ASN A 65 -3.34 -6.51 13.96
C ASN A 65 -2.67 -7.38 15.03
N ARG A 66 -3.28 -8.53 15.33
CA ARG A 66 -2.62 -9.51 16.20
C ARG A 66 -1.67 -10.32 15.35
N ALA A 67 -0.39 -10.28 15.69
CA ALA A 67 0.54 -11.29 15.20
C ALA A 67 0.17 -12.62 15.84
N SER A 68 -0.16 -13.62 15.03
CA SER A 68 -0.14 -15.01 15.48
C SER A 68 1.22 -15.58 15.12
N THR A 69 1.95 -16.11 16.10
CA THR A 69 3.04 -17.02 15.78
C THR A 69 2.40 -18.25 15.16
N ILE A 70 2.82 -18.59 13.94
CA ILE A 70 2.53 -19.91 13.41
C ILE A 70 3.48 -20.83 14.18
N ASP A 71 3.02 -21.34 15.32
CA ASP A 71 3.67 -22.44 16.04
C ASP A 71 3.41 -23.73 15.24
N SER A 72 3.84 -23.75 13.98
CA SER A 72 4.06 -25.01 13.31
C SER A 72 5.39 -25.49 13.84
N GLU A 73 5.36 -26.59 14.58
CA GLU A 73 6.53 -27.37 14.99
C GLU A 73 7.46 -27.77 13.81
N ASN A 74 7.06 -27.43 12.56
CA ASN A 74 7.74 -27.73 11.31
C ASN A 74 7.95 -26.52 10.36
N SER A 75 7.67 -25.25 10.74
CA SER A 75 8.04 -24.11 9.88
C SER A 75 9.48 -23.73 10.11
N VAL A 76 10.37 -24.25 9.28
CA VAL A 76 11.75 -23.79 9.20
C VAL A 76 11.74 -22.44 8.50
N VAL A 77 11.85 -21.35 9.29
CA VAL A 77 12.21 -20.04 8.73
C VAL A 77 13.68 -20.15 8.34
N GLN A 78 13.97 -20.33 7.04
CA GLN A 78 15.34 -20.30 6.56
C GLN A 78 15.77 -18.84 6.34
N PRO A 79 16.79 -18.36 7.07
CA PRO A 79 17.34 -17.04 6.83
C PRO A 79 18.02 -17.00 5.45
N PHE A 80 17.92 -15.85 4.79
CA PHE A 80 18.52 -15.60 3.48
C PHE A 80 19.25 -14.25 3.49
N ASP A 81 20.33 -14.19 2.73
CA ASP A 81 21.06 -12.95 2.45
C ASP A 81 20.65 -12.38 1.10
N ILE A 82 20.56 -11.05 1.04
CA ILE A 82 20.31 -10.34 -0.21
C ILE A 82 21.63 -9.69 -0.63
N THR A 83 22.25 -10.24 -1.68
CA THR A 83 23.46 -9.69 -2.29
C THR A 83 23.13 -8.97 -3.60
N GLU A 84 24.11 -8.29 -4.19
CA GLU A 84 23.99 -7.72 -5.54
C GLU A 84 23.69 -8.77 -6.63
N ARG A 85 23.87 -10.06 -6.32
CA ARG A 85 23.62 -11.20 -7.22
C ARG A 85 22.23 -11.82 -7.04
N GLY A 86 21.48 -11.42 -6.01
CA GLY A 86 20.15 -11.93 -5.70
C GLY A 86 20.01 -12.40 -4.26
N VAL A 87 19.02 -13.27 -4.04
CA VAL A 87 18.74 -13.88 -2.73
C VAL A 87 19.48 -15.21 -2.65
N GLU A 88 20.40 -15.33 -1.70
CA GLU A 88 21.18 -16.55 -1.46
C GLU A 88 20.86 -17.12 -0.06
N PRO A 89 20.64 -18.43 0.09
CA PRO A 89 20.43 -19.04 1.40
C PRO A 89 21.71 -18.92 2.23
N ILE A 90 21.57 -18.57 3.51
CA ILE A 90 22.73 -18.51 4.41
C ILE A 90 23.21 -19.94 4.66
N GLU A 91 24.48 -20.22 4.33
CA GLU A 91 25.09 -21.52 4.63
C GLU A 91 25.18 -21.71 6.15
N GLU A 92 24.61 -22.82 6.65
CA GLU A 92 24.50 -23.13 8.10
C GLU A 92 25.86 -23.18 8.81
N ASP A 93 26.95 -23.37 8.06
CA ASP A 93 28.31 -23.48 8.57
C ASP A 93 28.98 -22.11 8.87
N SER A 94 28.35 -21.00 8.47
CA SER A 94 28.85 -19.63 8.74
C SER A 94 28.41 -19.08 10.10
N TYR A 95 27.51 -19.78 10.80
CA TYR A 95 27.27 -19.57 12.22
C TYR A 95 28.43 -20.18 13.00
N GLY A 96 29.60 -19.55 12.88
CA GLY A 96 30.64 -19.67 13.88
C GLY A 96 29.98 -19.46 15.24
N ILE A 97 30.21 -20.42 16.12
CA ILE A 97 29.88 -20.40 17.54
C ILE A 97 30.62 -19.20 18.16
N ALA A 98 30.16 -17.99 17.88
CA ALA A 98 30.41 -16.84 18.71
C ALA A 98 29.40 -16.99 19.84
N ASP A 99 29.93 -17.41 20.99
CA ASP A 99 29.25 -17.50 22.27
C ASP A 99 27.97 -16.65 22.32
N THR A 100 26.84 -17.33 22.42
CA THR A 100 25.58 -16.81 22.95
C THR A 100 25.76 -16.56 24.45
N LEU A 101 26.75 -15.75 24.82
CA LEU A 101 26.75 -15.04 26.08
C LEU A 101 25.75 -13.91 25.88
N GLU A 102 24.50 -14.18 26.31
CA GLU A 102 23.56 -13.18 26.83
C GLU A 102 23.84 -11.78 26.27
N ASP A 103 23.46 -11.54 25.01
CA ASP A 103 23.39 -10.18 24.49
C ASP A 103 22.18 -9.55 25.19
N ASP A 104 22.42 -9.13 26.42
CA ASP A 104 21.60 -8.19 27.16
C ASP A 104 21.44 -7.00 26.23
N PHE A 105 20.31 -6.95 25.52
CA PHE A 105 19.82 -5.74 24.87
C PHE A 105 19.46 -4.73 25.97
N GLU A 106 20.46 -4.29 26.71
CA GLU A 106 20.40 -3.19 27.63
C GLU A 106 20.26 -1.97 26.74
N ILE A 107 19.00 -1.56 26.52
CA ILE A 107 18.66 -0.35 25.78
C ILE A 107 19.41 0.78 26.49
N HIS A 108 20.50 1.23 25.88
CA HIS A 108 21.30 2.33 26.40
C HIS A 108 20.49 3.63 26.24
N ASP A 109 19.61 3.90 27.21
CA ASP A 109 18.87 5.15 27.37
C ASP A 109 19.80 6.38 27.34
N GLU A 110 21.09 6.19 27.64
CA GLU A 110 22.15 7.18 27.51
C GLU A 110 22.22 7.78 26.09
N VAL A 111 22.10 6.95 25.05
CA VAL A 111 22.20 7.39 23.63
C VAL A 111 21.00 8.24 23.24
N LEU A 112 19.82 7.94 23.81
CA LEU A 112 18.61 8.73 23.58
C LEU A 112 18.60 10.05 24.37
N ARG A 113 19.35 10.14 25.48
CA ARG A 113 19.50 11.38 26.26
C ARG A 113 20.44 12.40 25.60
N GLU A 114 21.44 11.93 24.85
CA GLU A 114 22.35 12.81 24.09
C GLU A 114 21.76 13.24 22.74
N LEU A 115 20.68 12.58 22.28
CA LEU A 115 19.91 12.99 21.11
C LEU A 115 19.06 14.23 21.45
N ASP A 116 19.70 15.39 21.54
CA ASP A 116 19.04 16.67 21.69
C ASP A 116 18.22 17.01 20.43
N LEU A 117 16.96 16.55 20.44
CA LEU A 117 15.99 16.79 19.37
C LEU A 117 15.55 18.25 19.28
N SER A 118 15.98 19.13 20.19
CA SER A 118 15.59 20.54 20.18
C SER A 118 16.21 21.36 19.04
N GLY A 119 17.24 20.82 18.38
CA GLY A 119 17.91 21.47 17.24
C GLY A 119 17.49 20.97 15.86
N LEU A 120 16.64 19.93 15.77
CA LEU A 120 16.25 19.41 14.45
C LEU A 120 15.23 20.35 13.78
N PRO A 121 15.48 20.77 12.52
CA PRO A 121 14.55 21.61 11.80
C PRO A 121 13.21 20.89 11.70
N THR A 122 12.17 21.51 12.25
CA THR A 122 10.80 21.01 12.19
C THR A 122 10.33 21.08 10.74
N VAL A 123 10.55 20.00 9.99
CA VAL A 123 10.12 19.95 8.59
C VAL A 123 8.60 19.85 8.60
N SER A 124 7.93 20.83 8.00
CA SER A 124 6.48 20.80 7.84
C SER A 124 6.08 19.52 7.08
N PRO A 125 5.12 18.72 7.59
CA PRO A 125 4.63 17.52 6.90
C PRO A 125 3.94 17.82 5.55
N SER A 126 3.82 19.08 5.17
CA SER A 126 3.31 19.53 3.87
C SER A 126 4.34 19.48 2.73
N LEU A 127 5.57 19.02 2.98
CA LEU A 127 6.65 18.92 1.97
C LEU A 127 6.83 17.53 1.37
N THR A 128 5.75 16.74 1.31
CA THR A 128 5.77 15.46 0.59
C THR A 128 5.64 15.69 -0.92
N LEU A 129 6.80 15.71 -1.58
CA LEU A 129 7.03 15.13 -2.91
C LEU A 129 6.03 15.52 -4.02
N ARG A 130 6.24 16.70 -4.63
CA ARG A 130 5.90 16.90 -6.04
C ARG A 130 6.94 16.15 -6.90
N SER A 131 6.73 14.86 -7.09
CA SER A 131 7.51 14.08 -8.05
C SER A 131 7.18 14.56 -9.47
N THR A 132 8.18 15.10 -10.14
CA THR A 132 8.17 15.46 -11.56
C THR A 132 8.33 14.20 -12.39
N GLN A 133 7.21 13.61 -12.83
CA GLN A 133 7.21 12.77 -14.01
C GLN A 133 6.49 13.51 -15.15
N GLN A 134 7.22 14.42 -15.79
CA GLN A 134 7.01 14.69 -17.21
C GLN A 134 8.03 13.82 -17.95
N SER A 135 7.58 12.67 -18.46
CA SER A 135 8.31 11.97 -19.52
C SER A 135 7.72 12.45 -20.83
N SER A 136 8.42 13.39 -21.47
CA SER A 136 8.29 13.66 -22.89
C SER A 136 8.90 12.48 -23.64
N GLN A 137 8.07 11.57 -24.11
CA GLN A 137 8.48 10.62 -25.14
C GLN A 137 8.47 11.39 -26.45
N GLU A 138 9.66 11.80 -26.88
CA GLU A 138 9.89 12.36 -28.21
C GLU A 138 9.62 11.26 -29.25
N GLU A 139 8.81 11.64 -30.23
CA GLU A 139 8.43 10.86 -31.40
C GLU A 139 9.61 10.84 -32.39
N ASP A 140 10.21 9.67 -32.60
CA ASP A 140 11.08 9.44 -33.76
C ASP A 140 10.19 9.10 -34.98
N GLU A 141 9.66 10.14 -35.63
CA GLU A 141 9.08 10.05 -36.97
C GLU A 141 10.17 10.30 -38.03
N GLU A 142 10.87 9.23 -38.43
CA GLU A 142 11.65 9.21 -39.67
C GLU A 142 10.77 8.64 -40.78
N TYR A 143 10.21 9.47 -41.66
CA TYR A 143 10.19 9.28 -43.13
C TYR A 143 9.78 10.59 -43.84
N THR A 144 10.73 11.15 -44.56
CA THR A 144 10.61 12.25 -45.53
C THR A 144 9.68 11.90 -46.70
N LEU A 145 8.83 12.83 -47.16
CA LEU A 145 9.04 13.64 -48.37
C LEU A 145 7.70 14.13 -49.00
N ALA A 146 7.63 15.45 -49.20
CA ALA A 146 6.78 16.18 -50.16
C ALA A 146 5.26 16.23 -49.90
N THR A 147 4.73 17.44 -49.63
CA THR A 147 4.05 18.28 -50.64
C THR A 147 3.59 19.59 -49.98
N SER A 148 3.89 20.70 -50.64
CA SER A 148 3.50 22.07 -50.32
C SER A 148 1.98 22.25 -50.25
N VAL A 149 1.47 23.15 -49.38
CA VAL A 149 0.43 24.16 -49.67
C VAL A 149 0.10 24.97 -48.40
N GLU A 150 -0.01 26.29 -48.60
CA GLU A 150 -0.42 27.33 -47.64
C GLU A 150 -1.78 27.07 -46.97
N ARG A 151 -1.97 27.66 -45.76
CA ARG A 151 -3.05 28.64 -45.43
C ARG A 151 -3.79 28.39 -44.09
N ALA A 152 -3.69 29.42 -43.23
CA ALA A 152 -4.64 30.03 -42.29
C ALA A 152 -5.61 29.20 -41.39
N GLU A 153 -5.44 29.43 -40.07
CA GLU A 153 -6.47 29.73 -39.04
C GLU A 153 -7.52 28.66 -38.62
N PRO A 154 -8.08 28.78 -37.39
CA PRO A 154 -8.34 27.65 -36.49
C PRO A 154 -9.79 27.12 -36.53
N VAL A 155 -9.97 25.83 -36.23
CA VAL A 155 -11.30 25.22 -36.09
C VAL A 155 -11.35 24.30 -34.87
N MET A 156 -12.35 24.54 -34.03
CA MET A 156 -12.76 23.71 -32.90
C MET A 156 -13.25 22.33 -33.37
N ALA A 157 -12.84 21.26 -32.69
CA ALA A 157 -13.49 19.94 -32.75
C ALA A 157 -13.36 19.26 -31.36
N GLN A 158 -14.44 19.18 -30.60
CA GLN A 158 -15.35 18.03 -30.50
C GLN A 158 -14.74 16.89 -29.64
N LEU A 159 -15.08 16.93 -28.34
CA LEU A 159 -15.04 15.80 -27.42
C LEU A 159 -16.26 14.92 -27.68
N ALA A 160 -16.06 13.80 -28.36
CA ALA A 160 -17.02 12.70 -28.41
C ALA A 160 -16.28 11.41 -28.75
N GLU A 161 -15.83 10.67 -27.73
CA GLU A 161 -15.75 9.21 -27.85
C GLU A 161 -15.94 8.61 -26.46
N SER A 162 -17.14 8.06 -26.26
CA SER A 162 -17.53 7.24 -25.13
C SER A 162 -17.25 5.79 -25.50
N ASP A 163 -16.26 5.17 -24.86
CA ASP A 163 -16.03 3.74 -25.01
C ASP A 163 -17.14 2.94 -24.30
N ASP A 164 -17.93 2.28 -25.14
CA ASP A 164 -19.02 1.36 -24.81
C ASP A 164 -18.41 0.00 -24.45
N ILE A 165 -18.23 -0.27 -23.15
CA ILE A 165 -17.71 -1.56 -22.68
C ILE A 165 -18.83 -2.60 -22.69
N VAL A 166 -18.81 -3.45 -23.70
CA VAL A 166 -19.69 -4.61 -23.84
C VAL A 166 -19.25 -5.69 -22.85
N CYS A 167 -20.05 -5.94 -21.81
CA CYS A 167 -19.85 -7.10 -20.91
C CYS A 167 -20.63 -8.30 -21.44
N ASP A 168 -19.94 -9.22 -22.09
CA ASP A 168 -20.48 -10.53 -22.45
C ASP A 168 -20.73 -11.37 -21.20
N SER A 169 -22.01 -11.53 -20.85
CA SER A 169 -22.47 -12.46 -19.84
C SER A 169 -22.54 -13.87 -20.43
N ALA A 170 -21.56 -14.72 -20.12
CA ALA A 170 -21.63 -16.15 -20.39
C ALA A 170 -22.58 -16.80 -19.37
N SER A 171 -23.73 -17.28 -19.83
CA SER A 171 -24.65 -18.13 -19.05
C SER A 171 -24.25 -19.58 -19.24
N GLU A 172 -23.88 -20.26 -18.16
CA GLU A 172 -23.64 -21.70 -18.14
C GLU A 172 -24.98 -22.44 -18.07
N SER A 173 -25.23 -23.33 -19.03
CA SER A 173 -26.36 -24.27 -19.01
C SER A 173 -25.92 -25.58 -18.34
N GLU A 174 -26.68 -26.00 -17.34
CA GLU A 174 -26.56 -27.28 -16.63
C GLU A 174 -27.08 -28.43 -17.50
N ASP A 175 -26.33 -29.53 -17.54
CA ASP A 175 -26.79 -30.90 -17.86
C ASP A 175 -26.24 -31.87 -16.78
#